data_AF-A0A961WS59-F1
#
_entry.id   AF-A0A961WS59-F1
#
_cell.length_a   1.000
_cell.length_b   1.000
_cell.length_c   1.000
_cell.angle_alpha   90.00
_cell.angle_beta   90.00
_cell.angle_gamma   90.00
#
_symmetry.space_group_name_H-M   'P 1'
#
loop_
_entity.id
_entity.type
_entity.pdbx_description
1 polymer ?
#
loop_
_entity_poly.entity_id
_entity_poly.type
_entity_poly.pdbx_seq_one_letter_code
_entity_poly.pdbx_strand_id
1 'polypeptide(L)'
;MKSAKAKPLFATLAALGIAASLSVSPAQAASHEAESCSTVRFSDVGWTDITATTAVTTFLLKALGYETDIKVLSVPVTYQSLANGDIDVFL
;
A
#
# COMPACT_ATOMS: atom_id res chain seq x y z
N MET A 1 -15.76 -55.15 37.45
CA MET A 1 -16.79 -54.82 36.43
C MET A 1 -17.65 -53.67 36.92
N LYS A 2 -17.45 -52.44 36.43
CA LYS A 2 -18.50 -51.55 35.86
C LYS A 2 -17.89 -50.18 35.54
N SER A 3 -18.17 -49.74 34.33
CA SER A 3 -17.48 -48.73 33.52
C SER A 3 -17.53 -47.31 34.06
N ALA A 4 -16.41 -46.61 33.84
CA ALA A 4 -16.32 -45.16 33.80
C ALA A 4 -17.22 -44.57 32.70
N LYS A 5 -17.86 -43.43 32.99
CA LYS A 5 -18.47 -42.56 31.97
C LYS A 5 -18.19 -41.10 32.34
N ALA A 6 -17.02 -40.62 31.93
CA ALA A 6 -16.65 -39.21 31.98
C ALA A 6 -17.29 -38.47 30.79
N LYS A 7 -17.98 -37.34 31.04
CA LYS A 7 -18.39 -36.32 30.07
C LYS A 7 -19.03 -35.12 30.80
N PRO A 8 -18.88 -33.88 30.33
CA PRO A 8 -17.82 -33.28 29.54
C PRO A 8 -17.36 -31.94 30.17
N LEU A 9 -16.22 -31.95 30.87
CA LEU A 9 -15.59 -30.73 31.41
C LEU A 9 -14.98 -29.82 30.32
N PHE A 10 -14.99 -30.27 29.05
CA PHE A 10 -14.44 -29.55 27.90
C PHE A 10 -15.37 -28.49 27.29
N ALA A 11 -16.64 -28.42 27.68
CA ALA A 11 -17.61 -27.53 27.03
C ALA A 11 -17.55 -26.08 27.52
N THR A 12 -16.92 -25.80 28.66
CA THR A 12 -16.98 -24.46 29.29
C THR A 12 -15.77 -23.57 28.98
N LEU A 13 -14.69 -24.12 28.41
CA LEU A 13 -13.48 -23.35 28.06
C LEU A 13 -13.54 -22.68 26.68
N ALA A 14 -14.50 -23.09 25.83
CA ALA A 14 -14.65 -22.55 24.47
C ALA A 14 -15.34 -21.18 24.42
N ALA A 15 -15.99 -20.74 25.51
CA ALA A 15 -16.76 -19.49 25.54
C ALA A 15 -15.94 -18.24 25.90
N LEU A 16 -14.71 -18.39 26.44
CA LEU A 16 -13.83 -17.25 26.73
C LEU A 16 -12.84 -16.93 25.60
N GLY A 17 -12.68 -17.81 24.61
CA GLY A 17 -11.73 -17.62 23.50
C GLY A 17 -12.22 -16.68 22.38
N ILE A 18 -13.51 -16.32 22.37
CA ILE A 18 -14.12 -15.55 21.26
C ILE A 18 -14.22 -14.05 21.58
N ALA A 19 -14.07 -13.63 22.85
CA ALA A 19 -14.18 -12.23 23.25
C ALA A 19 -12.84 -11.45 23.16
N ALA A 20 -11.70 -12.13 22.97
CA ALA A 20 -10.37 -11.51 22.99
C ALA A 20 -9.78 -11.20 21.59
N SER A 21 -10.49 -11.50 20.50
CA SER A 21 -9.97 -11.35 19.13
C SER A 21 -10.36 -10.04 18.43
N LEU A 22 -11.02 -9.09 19.11
CA LEU A 22 -11.52 -7.85 18.49
C LEU A 22 -10.78 -6.57 18.86
N SER A 23 -9.68 -6.63 19.61
CA SER A 23 -8.77 -5.48 19.74
C SER A 23 -7.84 -5.40 18.52
N VAL A 24 -8.42 -5.06 17.36
CA VAL A 24 -7.66 -4.46 16.25
C VAL A 24 -7.28 -3.06 16.72
N SER A 25 -6.08 -2.93 17.26
CA SER A 25 -5.47 -1.63 17.51
C SER A 25 -5.25 -0.95 16.15
N PRO A 26 -5.70 0.30 15.94
CA PRO A 26 -5.44 1.03 14.70
C PRO A 26 -3.93 1.31 14.48
N ALA A 27 -3.09 1.01 15.47
CA ALA A 27 -1.64 1.18 15.44
C ALA A 27 -0.91 0.26 14.44
N GLN A 28 -1.54 -0.81 13.93
CA GLN A 28 -0.92 -1.70 12.94
C GLN A 28 -1.14 -1.25 11.48
N ALA A 29 -1.86 -0.14 11.26
CA ALA A 29 -2.01 0.49 9.95
C ALA A 29 -0.95 1.58 9.68
N ALA A 30 0.06 1.74 10.55
CA ALA A 30 1.25 2.48 10.20
C ALA A 30 2.09 1.59 9.27
N SER A 31 1.77 1.63 7.98
CA SER A 31 2.65 1.15 6.92
C SER A 31 4.06 1.71 7.15
N HIS A 32 5.03 0.85 6.95
CA HIS A 32 6.47 1.00 7.19
C HIS A 32 7.18 2.12 6.38
N GLU A 33 6.53 3.24 6.07
CA GLU A 33 7.15 4.37 5.35
C GLU A 33 7.63 5.45 6.33
N ALA A 34 8.18 5.05 7.48
CA ALA A 34 8.52 5.98 8.55
C ALA A 34 9.84 6.76 8.35
N GLU A 35 10.41 6.85 7.14
CA GLU A 35 11.68 7.60 6.94
C GLU A 35 11.88 8.32 5.60
N SER A 36 11.09 8.09 4.55
CA SER A 36 11.29 8.81 3.29
C SER A 36 9.98 9.03 2.55
N CYS A 37 9.42 10.23 2.62
CA CYS A 37 8.54 10.72 1.57
C CYS A 37 9.38 10.78 0.27
N SER A 38 9.49 9.65 -0.44
CA SER A 38 10.32 9.57 -1.63
C SER A 38 9.70 10.42 -2.74
N THR A 39 10.54 11.16 -3.46
CA THR A 39 10.08 11.90 -4.63
C THR A 39 9.80 10.91 -5.75
N VAL A 40 8.54 10.83 -6.19
CA VAL A 40 8.15 10.03 -7.36
C VAL A 40 8.47 10.80 -8.63
N ARG A 41 9.31 10.23 -9.50
CA ARG A 41 9.72 10.85 -10.77
C ARG A 41 8.83 10.35 -11.91
N PHE A 42 8.08 11.26 -12.51
CA PHE A 42 7.20 11.03 -13.66
C PHE A 42 7.85 11.47 -14.96
N SER A 43 7.52 10.78 -16.05
CA SER A 43 7.71 11.30 -17.41
C SER A 43 6.38 11.78 -17.99
N ASP A 44 6.39 12.94 -18.64
CA ASP A 44 5.29 13.48 -19.46
C ASP A 44 5.81 13.71 -20.89
N VAL A 45 5.07 13.28 -21.91
CA VAL A 45 5.46 13.46 -23.32
C VAL A 45 4.76 14.64 -24.00
N GLY A 46 3.95 15.39 -23.26
CA GLY A 46 3.22 16.58 -23.69
C GLY A 46 1.87 16.29 -24.36
N TRP A 47 1.36 15.06 -24.26
CA TRP A 47 0.01 14.72 -24.74
C TRP A 47 -1.01 14.98 -23.64
N THR A 48 -2.19 15.50 -24.03
CA THR A 48 -3.21 15.98 -23.08
C THR A 48 -3.70 14.89 -22.12
N ASP A 49 -3.85 13.66 -22.59
CA ASP A 49 -4.25 12.51 -21.79
C ASP A 49 -3.20 12.17 -20.72
N ILE A 50 -1.93 12.15 -21.10
CA ILE A 50 -0.79 11.87 -20.22
C ILE A 50 -0.66 12.96 -19.14
N THR A 51 -0.76 14.23 -19.53
CA THR A 51 -0.71 15.34 -18.58
C THR A 51 -1.89 15.28 -17.60
N ALA A 52 -3.09 14.91 -18.07
CA ALA A 52 -4.27 14.81 -17.22
C ALA A 52 -4.15 13.68 -16.17
N THR A 53 -3.75 12.48 -16.59
CA THR A 53 -3.58 11.34 -15.66
C THR A 53 -2.43 11.58 -14.69
N THR A 54 -1.33 12.16 -15.16
CA THR A 54 -0.20 12.56 -14.32
C THR A 54 -0.63 13.59 -13.27
N ALA A 55 -1.37 14.62 -13.65
CA ALA A 55 -1.86 15.64 -12.71
C ALA A 55 -2.78 15.05 -11.63
N VAL A 56 -3.71 14.17 -12.00
CA VAL A 56 -4.58 13.46 -11.03
C VAL A 56 -3.75 12.61 -10.07
N THR A 57 -2.77 11.87 -10.60
CA THR A 57 -1.92 10.99 -9.80
C THR A 57 -1.04 11.81 -8.84
N THR A 58 -0.44 12.90 -9.32
CA THR A 58 0.33 13.84 -8.50
C THR A 58 -0.52 14.45 -7.39
N PHE A 59 -1.77 14.79 -7.66
CA PHE A 59 -2.69 15.30 -6.63
C PHE A 59 -2.91 14.28 -5.51
N LEU A 60 -3.14 13.00 -5.86
CA LEU A 60 -3.32 11.92 -4.89
C LEU A 60 -2.03 11.64 -4.11
N LEU A 61 -0.89 11.57 -4.79
CA LEU A 61 0.42 11.35 -4.15
C LEU A 61 0.75 12.44 -3.14
N LYS A 62 0.48 13.71 -3.47
CA LYS A 62 0.63 14.83 -2.53
C LYS A 62 -0.29 14.68 -1.32
N ALA A 63 -1.53 14.25 -1.51
CA ALA A 63 -2.46 14.00 -0.39
C ALA A 63 -1.99 12.86 0.53
N LEU A 64 -1.21 11.91 0.00
CA LEU A 64 -0.59 10.81 0.74
C LEU A 64 0.78 11.19 1.35
N GLY A 65 1.28 12.41 1.12
CA GLY A 65 2.54 12.89 1.67
C GLY A 65 3.77 12.62 0.80
N TYR A 66 3.61 12.26 -0.47
CA TYR A 66 4.72 12.11 -1.42
C TYR A 66 5.02 13.41 -2.17
N GLU A 67 6.29 13.60 -2.51
CA GLU A 67 6.72 14.62 -3.47
C GLU A 67 6.70 14.04 -4.88
N THR A 68 6.58 14.90 -5.90
CA THR A 68 6.57 14.47 -7.30
C THR A 68 7.44 15.38 -8.16
N ASP A 69 8.26 14.79 -9.02
CA ASP A 69 9.08 15.49 -10.03
C ASP A 69 8.64 15.05 -11.43
N ILE A 70 8.20 15.97 -12.28
CA ILE A 70 7.68 15.65 -13.62
C ILE A 70 8.70 16.12 -14.67
N LYS A 71 9.16 15.20 -15.52
CA LYS A 71 10.11 15.46 -16.60
C LYS A 71 9.42 15.37 -17.94
N VAL A 72 9.54 16.43 -18.75
CA VAL A 72 9.04 16.40 -20.13
C VAL A 72 10.06 15.72 -21.03
N LEU A 73 9.73 14.54 -21.56
CA LEU A 73 10.63 13.69 -22.35
C LEU A 73 9.94 13.23 -23.64
N SER A 74 10.70 12.75 -24.63
CA SER A 74 10.09 12.03 -25.76
C SER A 74 9.84 10.56 -25.39
N VAL A 75 8.86 9.91 -26.04
CA VAL A 75 8.52 8.50 -25.77
C VAL A 75 9.74 7.56 -25.75
N PRO A 76 10.67 7.61 -26.73
CA PRO A 76 11.85 6.75 -26.70
C PRO A 76 12.76 7.01 -25.49
N VAL A 77 12.91 8.29 -25.10
CA VAL A 77 13.72 8.67 -23.94
C VAL A 77 13.05 8.21 -22.65
N THR A 78 11.72 8.32 -22.54
CA THR A 78 10.96 7.80 -21.39
C THR A 78 11.24 6.32 -21.14
N TYR A 79 11.17 5.47 -22.17
CA TYR A 79 11.43 4.04 -22.01
C TYR A 79 12.88 3.74 -21.63
N GLN A 80 13.83 4.50 -22.18
CA GLN A 80 15.23 4.37 -21.79
C GLN A 80 15.48 4.80 -20.34
N SER A 81 14.86 5.91 -19.90
CA SER A 81 14.93 6.40 -18.53
C SER A 81 14.29 5.45 -17.53
N LEU A 82 13.19 4.78 -17.88
CA LEU A 82 12.60 3.71 -17.06
C LEU A 82 13.57 2.52 -16.93
N ALA A 83 14.19 2.09 -18.03
CA ALA A 83 15.15 0.99 -18.02
C ALA A 83 16.41 1.31 -17.18
N ASN A 84 16.80 2.59 -17.13
CA ASN A 84 17.95 3.07 -16.36
C ASN A 84 17.61 3.39 -14.89
N GLY A 85 16.32 3.45 -14.52
CA GLY A 85 15.89 3.91 -13.19
C GLY A 85 15.99 5.42 -12.97
N ASP A 86 16.03 6.22 -14.04
CA ASP A 86 16.00 7.69 -13.99
C ASP A 86 14.58 8.24 -13.78
N ILE A 87 13.56 7.46 -14.16
CA ILE A 87 12.12 7.73 -14.00
C ILE A 87 11.49 6.54 -13.29
N ASP A 88 10.51 6.80 -12.42
CA ASP A 88 9.81 5.77 -11.65
C ASP A 88 8.50 5.35 -12.33
N VAL A 89 7.78 6.31 -12.94
CA VAL A 89 6.43 6.08 -13.49
C VAL A 89 6.23 6.81 -14.82
N PHE A 90 5.55 6.14 -15.75
CA PHE A 90 4.97 6.70 -16.97
C PHE A 90 3.56 6.13 -17.13
N LEU A 91 2.57 6.98 -17.38
CA LEU A 91 1.14 6.63 -17.43
C LEU A 91 0.62 6.66 -18.86
#